data_AF-A0A8T1T8D3-F1
#
_entry.id   AF-A0A8T1T8D3-F1
#
_cell.length_a   1.000
_cell.length_b   1.000
_cell.length_c   1.000
_cell.angle_alpha   90.00
_cell.angle_beta   90.00
_cell.angle_gamma   90.00
#
_symmetry.space_group_name_H-M   'P 1'
#
loop_
_entity.id
_entity.type
_entity.pdbx_description
1 polymer ?
#
loop_
_entity_poly.entity_id
_entity_poly.type
_entity_poly.pdbx_seq_one_letter_code
_entity_poly.pdbx_strand_id
1 'polypeptide(L)'
;MLNSDQLHELYEGLKLNNVNHYDYILTGYTRDASFLATVVDIVQELKQQNSDLVYVCDPVMGDKWNGEGSMVGNRLLEPYLD
;
A
#
# COMPACT_ATOMS: atom_id res chain seq x y z
N MET A 1 -7.72 4.18 -12.36
CA MET A 1 -6.88 3.70 -11.24
C MET A 1 -7.79 3.26 -10.11
N LEU A 2 -7.40 2.23 -9.37
CA LEU A 2 -8.15 1.67 -8.24
C LEU A 2 -8.20 2.70 -7.09
N ASN A 3 -9.36 2.92 -6.48
CA ASN A 3 -9.50 3.72 -5.26
C ASN A 3 -9.53 2.83 -4.00
N SER A 4 -9.63 3.45 -2.81
CA SER A 4 -9.69 2.75 -1.51
C SER A 4 -10.81 1.71 -1.44
N ASP A 5 -12.03 2.09 -1.84
CA ASP A 5 -13.20 1.23 -1.76
C ASP A 5 -13.07 0.02 -2.69
N GLN A 6 -12.54 0.25 -3.91
CA GLN A 6 -12.31 -0.81 -4.89
C GLN A 6 -11.18 -1.75 -4.45
N LEU A 7 -10.16 -1.25 -3.76
CA LEU A 7 -9.12 -2.10 -3.16
C LEU A 7 -9.71 -2.99 -2.07
N HIS A 8 -10.55 -2.41 -1.21
CA HIS A 8 -11.21 -3.14 -0.15
C HIS A 8 -12.16 -4.21 -0.72
N GLU A 9 -12.99 -3.88 -1.71
CA GLU A 9 -13.87 -4.82 -2.39
C GLU A 9 -13.09 -5.98 -3.03
N LEU A 10 -11.97 -5.69 -3.69
CA LEU A 10 -11.10 -6.71 -4.27
C LEU A 10 -10.53 -7.64 -3.19
N TYR A 11 -10.06 -7.09 -2.08
CA TYR A 11 -9.51 -7.86 -0.96
C TYR A 11 -10.57 -8.76 -0.30
N GLU A 12 -11.78 -8.24 -0.07
CA GLU A 12 -12.90 -9.05 0.43
C GLU A 12 -13.26 -10.18 -0.55
N GLY A 13 -13.18 -9.92 -1.86
CA GLY A 13 -13.30 -10.96 -2.88
C GLY A 13 -12.26 -12.08 -2.73
N LEU A 14 -11.00 -11.75 -2.46
CA LEU A 14 -9.94 -12.74 -2.21
C LEU A 14 -10.21 -13.57 -0.94
N LYS A 15 -10.69 -12.93 0.13
CA LYS A 15 -11.10 -13.59 1.37
C LYS A 15 -12.26 -14.55 1.16
N LEU A 16 -13.31 -14.11 0.46
CA LEU A 16 -14.48 -14.93 0.15
C LEU A 16 -14.12 -16.19 -0.64
N ASN A 17 -13.07 -16.12 -1.46
CA ASN A 17 -12.56 -17.26 -2.23
C ASN A 17 -11.47 -18.06 -1.50
N ASN A 18 -11.14 -17.71 -0.25
CA ASN A 18 -10.11 -18.35 0.56
C ASN A 18 -8.72 -18.39 -0.13
N VAL A 19 -8.38 -17.32 -0.85
CA VAL A 19 -7.11 -17.16 -1.58
C VAL A 19 -6.25 -16.01 -1.05
N ASN A 20 -6.51 -15.56 0.19
CA ASN A 20 -5.80 -14.47 0.86
C ASN A 20 -4.70 -14.96 1.82
N HIS A 21 -4.20 -16.18 1.67
CA HIS A 21 -3.11 -16.74 2.49
C HIS A 21 -1.77 -16.50 1.81
N TYR A 22 -0.95 -15.60 2.37
CA TYR A 22 0.31 -15.18 1.75
C TYR A 22 1.48 -15.29 2.73
N ASP A 23 2.68 -15.52 2.19
CA ASP A 23 3.94 -15.45 2.94
C ASP A 23 4.62 -14.09 2.78
N TYR A 24 4.32 -13.38 1.68
CA TYR A 24 4.97 -12.12 1.32
C TYR A 24 3.95 -11.13 0.78
N ILE A 25 4.09 -9.86 1.16
CA ILE A 25 3.36 -8.74 0.59
C ILE A 25 4.39 -7.71 0.09
N LEU A 26 4.23 -7.25 -1.14
CA LEU A 26 5.03 -6.18 -1.74
C LEU A 26 4.10 -5.02 -2.12
N THR A 27 4.40 -3.83 -1.64
CA THR A 27 3.72 -2.59 -2.06
C THR A 27 4.73 -1.67 -2.73
N GLY A 28 4.23 -0.88 -3.69
CA GLY A 28 5.01 0.12 -4.41
C GLY A 28 4.28 1.46 -4.40
N TYR A 29 4.21 2.10 -5.57
CA TYR A 29 3.54 3.39 -5.75
C TYR A 29 2.13 3.43 -5.16
N THR A 30 1.91 4.40 -4.27
CA THR A 30 0.61 4.68 -3.65
C THR A 30 0.28 6.16 -3.84
N ARG A 31 -0.90 6.45 -4.38
CA ARG A 31 -1.24 7.78 -4.88
C ARG A 31 -1.80 8.73 -3.80
N ASP A 32 -2.50 8.18 -2.82
CA ASP A 32 -3.18 8.97 -1.79
C ASP A 32 -3.20 8.26 -0.42
N ALA A 33 -3.45 9.05 0.61
CA ALA A 33 -3.40 8.60 2.00
C ALA A 33 -4.51 7.60 2.35
N SER A 34 -5.69 7.66 1.72
CA SER A 34 -6.77 6.71 1.99
C SER A 34 -6.42 5.32 1.46
N PHE A 35 -5.88 5.25 0.25
CA PHE A 35 -5.39 4.01 -0.34
C PHE A 35 -4.29 3.38 0.54
N LEU A 36 -3.34 4.20 1.02
CA LEU A 36 -2.29 3.72 1.93
C LEU A 36 -2.86 3.19 3.24
N ALA A 37 -3.87 3.85 3.82
CA ALA A 37 -4.53 3.38 5.02
C ALA A 37 -5.19 2.01 4.82
N THR A 38 -5.91 1.81 3.71
CA THR A 38 -6.49 0.48 3.38
C THR A 38 -5.41 -0.59 3.20
N VAL A 39 -4.26 -0.27 2.59
CA VAL A 39 -3.12 -1.19 2.50
C VAL A 39 -2.62 -1.58 3.89
N VAL A 40 -2.50 -0.62 4.82
CA VAL A 40 -2.07 -0.89 6.19
C VAL A 40 -3.05 -1.84 6.90
N ASP A 41 -4.35 -1.59 6.78
CA ASP A 41 -5.39 -2.44 7.39
C ASP A 41 -5.29 -3.89 6.87
N ILE A 42 -5.13 -4.05 5.55
CA ILE A 42 -4.96 -5.36 4.91
C ILE A 42 -3.70 -6.08 5.42
N VAL A 43 -2.55 -5.39 5.45
CA VAL A 43 -1.29 -5.98 5.92
C VAL A 43 -1.38 -6.39 7.38
N GLN A 44 -2.05 -5.60 8.23
CA GLN A 44 -2.25 -5.94 9.64
C GLN A 44 -3.11 -7.19 9.80
N GLU A 45 -4.22 -7.31 9.05
CA GLU A 45 -5.06 -8.50 9.06
C GLU A 45 -4.27 -9.75 8.62
N LEU A 46 -3.51 -9.65 7.53
CA LEU A 46 -2.72 -10.77 7.00
C LEU A 46 -1.60 -11.20 7.96
N LYS A 47 -0.98 -10.26 8.69
CA LYS A 47 0.00 -10.58 9.75
C LYS A 47 -0.62 -11.26 10.98
N GLN A 48 -1.90 -11.03 11.25
CA GLN A 48 -2.61 -11.78 12.29
C GLN A 48 -2.88 -13.23 11.85
N GLN A 49 -3.08 -13.47 10.55
CA GLN A 49 -3.26 -14.81 9.98
C GLN A 49 -1.94 -15.58 9.89
N ASN A 50 -0.84 -14.90 9.55
CA ASN A 50 0.51 -15.46 9.48
C ASN A 50 1.52 -14.50 10.11
N SER A 51 2.01 -14.82 11.32
CA SER A 51 2.99 -13.99 12.03
C SER A 51 4.37 -13.95 11.36
N ASP A 52 4.67 -14.91 10.49
CA ASP A 52 5.92 -15.00 9.75
C ASP A 52 5.87 -14.22 8.42
N LEU A 53 4.70 -13.63 8.09
CA LEU A 53 4.50 -12.87 6.86
C LEU A 53 5.49 -11.70 6.74
N VAL A 54 6.20 -11.66 5.61
CA VAL A 54 7.16 -10.60 5.30
C VAL A 54 6.47 -9.52 4.47
N TYR A 55 6.36 -8.32 5.05
CA TYR A 55 5.89 -7.13 4.33
C TYR A 55 7.08 -6.30 3.85
N VAL A 56 7.18 -6.09 2.54
CA VAL A 56 8.15 -5.22 1.89
C VAL A 56 7.41 -4.00 1.34
N CYS A 57 7.74 -2.83 1.87
CA CYS A 57 7.26 -1.55 1.37
C CYS A 57 8.35 -0.93 0.49
N ASP A 58 8.09 -0.77 -0.80
CA ASP A 58 8.89 0.09 -1.68
C ASP A 58 8.21 1.47 -1.73
N PRO A 59 8.71 2.47 -0.95
CA PRO A 59 8.08 3.78 -0.86
C PRO A 59 8.39 4.61 -2.11
N VAL A 60 7.73 4.29 -3.23
CA VAL A 60 7.93 4.98 -4.50
C VAL A 60 7.41 6.41 -4.39
N MET A 61 8.30 7.34 -4.04
CA MET A 61 8.03 8.79 -3.93
C MET A 61 8.25 9.55 -5.24
N GLY A 62 8.77 8.86 -6.26
CA GLY A 62 9.24 9.46 -7.52
C GLY A 62 10.73 9.73 -7.54
N ASP A 63 11.23 10.18 -8.69
CA ASP A 63 12.60 10.59 -8.90
C ASP A 63 12.72 12.10 -9.05
N LYS A 64 13.93 12.62 -8.87
CA LYS A 64 14.27 14.00 -9.20
C LYS A 64 14.98 14.00 -10.55
N TRP A 65 14.24 14.24 -11.63
CA TRP A 65 14.87 14.71 -12.87
C TRP A 65 15.08 16.22 -12.73
N ASN A 66 16.23 16.74 -13.14
CA ASN A 66 16.53 18.18 -13.36
C ASN A 66 16.06 19.25 -12.34
N GLY A 67 15.83 18.89 -11.06
CA GLY A 67 15.45 19.82 -9.99
C GLY A 67 13.94 19.98 -9.78
N GLU A 68 13.10 19.39 -10.63
CA GLU A 68 11.66 19.28 -10.42
C GLU A 68 11.24 17.82 -10.51
N GLY A 69 10.89 17.23 -9.38
CA GLY A 69 10.42 15.86 -9.30
C GLY A 69 9.47 15.69 -8.13
N SER A 70 8.24 15.30 -8.44
CA SER A 70 7.32 14.70 -7.48
C SER A 70 6.40 13.75 -8.23
N MET A 71 6.46 12.46 -7.93
CA MET A 71 5.50 11.50 -8.49
C MET A 71 4.34 11.23 -7.54
N VAL A 72 4.37 11.72 -6.30
CA VAL A 72 3.38 11.45 -5.26
C VAL A 72 2.83 12.76 -4.69
N GLY A 73 1.53 12.79 -4.33
CA GLY A 73 0.90 14.01 -3.82
C GLY A 73 1.56 14.53 -2.54
N ASN A 74 1.63 15.87 -2.40
CA ASN A 74 2.31 16.57 -1.30
C ASN A 74 1.99 16.03 0.11
N ARG A 75 0.75 15.59 0.34
CA ARG A 75 0.31 15.06 1.64
C ARG A 75 1.04 13.77 2.06
N LEU A 76 1.52 12.99 1.11
CA LEU A 76 2.33 11.79 1.39
C LEU A 76 3.82 12.12 1.56
N LEU A 77 4.25 13.32 1.13
CA LEU A 77 5.60 13.83 1.31
C LEU A 77 5.78 14.57 2.65
N GLU A 78 4.70 15.08 3.25
CA GLU A 78 4.72 15.82 4.53
C GLU A 78 5.60 15.18 5.62
N PRO A 79 5.55 13.85 5.88
CA PRO A 79 6.39 13.22 6.89
C PRO A 79 7.91 13.21 6.60
N TYR A 80 8.32 13.60 5.39
CA TYR A 80 9.71 13.57 4.91
C TYR A 80 10.30 14.96 4.67
N LEU A 81 9.59 16.03 5.04
CA LEU A 81 10.02 17.42 4.82
C LEU A 81 10.69 18.06 6.05
N ASP A 82 10.93 17.28 7.11
CA ASP A 82 11.65 17.67 8.34
C ASP A 82 13.16 17.41 8.27
#